data_AF-A0A2A7MN25-F1
#
_entry.id   AF-A0A2A7MN25-F1
#
_cell.length_a   1.000
_cell.length_b   1.000
_cell.length_c   1.000
_cell.angle_alpha   90.00
_cell.angle_beta   90.00
_cell.angle_gamma   90.00
#
_symmetry.space_group_name_H-M   'P 1'
#
loop_
_entity.id
_entity.type
_entity.pdbx_description
1 polymer ?
#
loop_
_entity_poly.entity_id
_entity_poly.type
_entity_poly.pdbx_seq_one_letter_code
_entity_poly.pdbx_strand_id
1 'polypeptide(L)'
;MTSRILVAGIGNIFLGDDGFGPEVIRHVPQRLAGSRVQLVDYGIKGMHLAYDLLDGCEALILIDAIPSRGAPGTIHVFEADHESLTATVGLDAHAMDPAAVFASLNALGGTPPYTIVIG
;
A
#
# COMPACT_ATOMS: atom_id res chain seq x y z
N MET A 1 -5.52 13.90 -16.64
CA MET A 1 -4.99 13.52 -15.31
C MET A 1 -6.16 13.37 -14.38
N THR A 2 -6.58 12.12 -14.12
CA THR A 2 -7.65 11.82 -13.18
C THR A 2 -7.07 11.92 -11.76
N SER A 3 -7.53 12.92 -11.01
CA SER A 3 -7.26 13.10 -9.57
C SER A 3 -7.89 11.92 -8.81
N ARG A 4 -7.12 10.86 -8.61
CA ARG A 4 -7.53 9.58 -8.02
C ARG A 4 -6.64 9.25 -6.83
N ILE A 5 -7.26 8.94 -5.69
CA ILE A 5 -6.64 8.40 -4.49
C ILE A 5 -6.83 6.88 -4.52
N LEU A 6 -5.73 6.15 -4.43
CA LEU A 6 -5.75 4.70 -4.29
C LEU A 6 -5.61 4.32 -2.82
N VAL A 7 -6.54 3.54 -2.30
CA VAL A 7 -6.46 2.95 -0.96
C VAL A 7 -6.18 1.46 -1.12
N ALA A 8 -4.98 1.05 -0.75
CA ALA A 8 -4.44 -0.28 -0.96
C ALA A 8 -4.38 -1.03 0.36
N GLY A 9 -5.19 -2.09 0.50
CA GLY A 9 -5.04 -3.07 1.57
C GLY A 9 -3.98 -4.09 1.21
N ILE A 10 -2.95 -4.20 2.05
CA ILE A 10 -1.82 -5.10 1.92
C ILE A 10 -1.81 -6.04 3.12
N GLY A 11 -1.47 -7.29 2.87
CA GLY A 11 -1.32 -8.27 3.95
C GLY A 11 -1.69 -9.69 3.54
N ASN A 12 -1.19 -10.65 4.31
CA ASN A 12 -1.53 -12.05 4.14
C ASN A 12 -2.60 -12.49 5.15
N ILE A 13 -3.83 -12.68 4.66
CA ILE A 13 -4.96 -13.16 5.48
C ILE A 13 -4.72 -14.53 6.16
N PHE A 14 -3.72 -15.30 5.70
CA PHE A 14 -3.33 -16.56 6.30
C PHE A 14 -2.32 -16.40 7.46
N LEU A 15 -1.82 -15.19 7.71
CA LEU A 15 -0.79 -14.88 8.73
C LEU A 15 -1.33 -14.00 9.87
N GLY A 16 -2.52 -14.31 10.38
CA GLY A 16 -3.07 -13.68 11.59
C GLY A 16 -3.29 -12.17 11.41
N ASP A 17 -2.66 -11.37 12.26
CA ASP A 17 -2.79 -9.90 12.25
C ASP A 17 -2.22 -9.26 10.96
N ASP A 18 -1.39 -9.97 10.20
CA ASP A 18 -0.96 -9.57 8.86
C ASP A 18 -2.15 -9.46 7.87
N GLY A 19 -3.32 -10.01 8.20
CA GLY A 19 -4.56 -9.80 7.47
C GLY A 19 -5.20 -8.42 7.66
N PHE A 20 -4.59 -7.50 8.42
CA PHE A 20 -5.14 -6.20 8.76
C PHE A 20 -5.60 -5.39 7.52
N GLY A 21 -4.74 -5.22 6.52
CA GLY A 21 -5.07 -4.45 5.32
C GLY A 21 -6.31 -4.96 4.59
N PRO A 22 -6.36 -6.23 4.16
CA PRO A 22 -7.54 -6.84 3.55
C PRO A 22 -8.81 -6.72 4.41
N GLU A 23 -8.71 -6.94 5.72
CA GLU A 23 -9.86 -6.83 6.63
C GLU A 23 -10.34 -5.39 6.77
N VAL A 24 -9.46 -4.39 6.76
CA VAL A 24 -9.87 -2.98 6.72
C VAL A 24 -10.61 -2.69 5.41
N ILE A 25 -10.05 -3.03 4.25
CA ILE A 25 -10.70 -2.78 2.95
C ILE A 25 -12.09 -3.44 2.89
N ARG A 26 -12.23 -4.64 3.44
CA ARG A 26 -13.50 -5.36 3.51
C ARG A 26 -14.57 -4.64 4.34
N HIS A 27 -14.17 -3.95 5.40
CA HIS A 27 -15.08 -3.25 6.32
C HIS A 27 -15.25 -1.76 6.01
N VAL A 28 -14.39 -1.16 5.18
CA VAL A 28 -14.53 0.21 4.73
C VAL A 28 -15.84 0.37 3.95
N PRO A 29 -16.69 1.37 4.27
CA PRO A 29 -17.96 1.54 3.58
C PRO A 29 -17.78 1.79 2.09
N GLN A 30 -18.42 0.98 1.24
CA GLN A 30 -18.33 1.11 -0.23
C GLN A 30 -18.74 2.49 -0.76
N ARG A 31 -19.57 3.24 -0.02
CA ARG A 31 -19.92 4.64 -0.34
C ARG A 31 -18.72 5.60 -0.37
N LEU A 32 -17.59 5.22 0.23
CA LEU A 32 -16.35 5.98 0.16
C LEU A 32 -15.63 5.76 -1.17
N ALA A 33 -15.86 4.63 -1.84
CA ALA A 33 -15.38 4.42 -3.21
C ALA A 33 -16.21 5.26 -4.19
N GLY A 34 -15.56 5.79 -5.21
CA GLY A 34 -16.21 6.64 -6.21
C GLY A 34 -15.24 7.12 -7.27
N SER A 35 -15.60 8.19 -7.99
CA SER A 35 -14.80 8.70 -9.11
C SER A 35 -13.40 9.20 -8.72
N ARG A 36 -13.17 9.48 -7.44
CA ARG A 36 -11.87 9.96 -6.92
C ARG A 36 -11.18 8.98 -5.98
N VAL A 37 -11.88 7.98 -5.44
CA VAL A 37 -11.32 7.07 -4.43
C VAL A 37 -11.53 5.66 -4.89
N GLN A 38 -10.44 4.92 -5.01
CA GLN A 38 -10.45 3.51 -5.35
C GLN A 38 -10.00 2.71 -4.13
N LEU A 39 -10.84 1.77 -3.69
CA LEU A 39 -10.51 0.84 -2.61
C LEU A 39 -10.14 -0.49 -3.25
N VAL A 40 -8.94 -1.00 -2.98
CA VAL A 40 -8.48 -2.27 -3.55
C VAL A 40 -7.82 -3.10 -2.47
N ASP A 41 -8.26 -4.35 -2.37
CA ASP A 41 -7.57 -5.39 -1.62
C ASP A 41 -6.53 -6.03 -2.53
N TYR A 42 -5.26 -5.74 -2.27
CA TYR A 42 -4.14 -6.36 -2.98
C TYR A 42 -3.72 -7.67 -2.33
N GLY A 43 -4.05 -7.91 -1.06
CA GLY A 43 -3.57 -9.05 -0.29
C GLY A 43 -2.06 -9.17 -0.40
N ILE A 44 -1.58 -10.20 -1.10
CA ILE A 44 -0.15 -10.44 -1.38
C ILE A 44 0.31 -10.10 -2.82
N LYS A 45 -0.42 -9.26 -3.54
CA LYS A 45 -0.19 -8.97 -4.98
C LYS A 45 0.59 -7.67 -5.21
N GLY A 46 1.80 -7.56 -4.68
CA GLY A 46 2.63 -6.34 -4.72
C GLY A 46 2.92 -5.83 -6.12
N MET A 47 3.13 -6.74 -7.08
CA MET A 47 3.32 -6.38 -8.49
C MET A 47 2.07 -5.73 -9.11
N HIS A 48 0.86 -6.16 -8.74
CA HIS A 48 -0.36 -5.51 -9.24
C HIS A 48 -0.52 -4.11 -8.68
N LEU A 49 -0.11 -3.87 -7.43
CA LEU A 49 -0.06 -2.53 -6.88
C LEU A 49 0.92 -1.66 -7.66
N ALA A 50 2.12 -2.16 -7.98
CA ALA A 50 3.07 -1.43 -8.82
C ALA A 50 2.50 -1.08 -10.21
N TYR A 51 1.74 -1.98 -10.84
CA TYR A 51 1.06 -1.70 -12.11
C TYR A 51 -0.05 -0.65 -11.98
N ASP A 52 -0.89 -0.73 -10.96
CA ASP A 52 -1.93 0.27 -10.74
C ASP A 52 -1.35 1.66 -10.42
N LEU A 53 -0.16 1.71 -9.81
CA LEU A 53 0.59 2.94 -9.57
C LEU A 53 1.21 3.50 -10.86
N LEU A 54 1.65 2.66 -11.80
CA LEU A 54 2.13 3.08 -13.12
C LEU A 54 1.05 3.75 -13.97
N ASP A 55 -0.19 3.27 -13.85
CA ASP A 55 -1.35 3.90 -14.49
C ASP A 55 -1.64 5.31 -13.94
N GLY A 56 -1.00 5.67 -12.82
CA GLY A 56 -1.06 6.97 -12.18
C GLY A 56 -2.16 7.07 -11.13
N CYS A 57 -1.78 7.70 -10.02
CA CYS A 57 -2.69 8.22 -9.01
C CYS A 57 -2.07 9.46 -8.36
N GLU A 58 -2.90 10.30 -7.75
CA GLU A 58 -2.45 11.53 -7.08
C GLU A 58 -1.89 11.23 -5.69
N ALA A 59 -2.51 10.28 -4.99
CA ALA A 59 -2.10 9.85 -3.67
C ALA A 59 -2.39 8.37 -3.45
N LEU A 60 -1.57 7.75 -2.60
CA LEU A 60 -1.71 6.38 -2.12
C LEU A 60 -1.95 6.39 -0.61
N ILE A 61 -2.94 5.64 -0.16
CA ILE A 61 -3.13 5.26 1.24
C ILE A 61 -2.86 3.77 1.34
N LEU A 62 -1.77 3.40 2.00
CA LEU A 62 -1.34 2.03 2.19
C LEU A 62 -1.78 1.56 3.57
N ILE A 63 -2.55 0.47 3.61
CA ILE A 63 -3.08 -0.12 4.85
C ILE A 63 -2.42 -1.47 5.03
N ASP A 64 -1.61 -1.62 6.07
CA ASP A 64 -0.77 -2.80 6.30
C ASP A 64 -0.53 -2.99 7.81
N ALA A 65 -0.20 -4.20 8.25
CA ALA A 65 0.15 -4.47 9.64
C ALA A 65 1.60 -4.07 9.91
N ILE A 66 1.86 -3.17 10.87
CA ILE A 66 3.22 -2.69 11.12
C ILE A 66 3.80 -3.32 12.39
N PRO A 67 4.85 -4.16 12.29
CA PRO A 67 5.45 -4.78 13.46
C PRO A 67 6.20 -3.76 14.33
N SER A 68 6.30 -4.06 15.63
CA SER A 68 7.23 -3.41 16.56
C SER A 68 7.01 -1.91 16.80
N ARG A 69 5.81 -1.38 16.56
CA ARG A 69 5.44 0.01 16.87
C ARG A 69 4.47 0.12 18.06
N GLY A 70 4.93 -0.27 19.25
CA GLY A 70 4.16 -0.13 20.48
C GLY A 70 3.25 -1.32 20.77
N ALA A 71 2.07 -1.06 21.36
CA ALA A 71 1.16 -2.12 21.79
C ALA A 71 0.33 -2.68 20.62
N PRO A 72 0.02 -3.99 20.58
CA PRO A 72 -0.84 -4.57 19.55
C PRO A 72 -2.18 -3.83 19.41
N GLY A 73 -2.59 -3.56 18.17
CA GLY A 73 -3.81 -2.81 17.84
C GLY A 73 -3.68 -1.28 17.94
N THR A 74 -2.50 -0.75 18.27
CA THR A 74 -2.23 0.69 18.17
C THR A 74 -2.16 1.10 16.70
N ILE A 75 -2.90 2.13 16.30
CA ILE A 75 -2.88 2.66 14.93
C ILE A 75 -1.86 3.79 14.83
N HIS A 76 -0.99 3.69 13.84
CA HIS A 76 -0.03 4.70 13.42
C HIS A 76 -0.41 5.24 12.04
N VAL A 77 -0.17 6.54 11.86
CA VAL A 77 -0.35 7.21 10.57
C VAL A 77 0.88 8.05 10.30
N PHE A 78 1.54 7.81 9.18
CA PHE A 78 2.73 8.57 8.78
C PHE A 78 2.90 8.60 7.26
N GLU A 79 3.63 9.61 6.79
CA GLU A 79 4.03 9.72 5.39
C GLU A 79 5.19 8.76 5.08
N ALA A 80 5.14 8.08 3.93
CA ALA A 80 6.20 7.20 3.50
C ALA A 80 7.42 7.99 3.02
N ASP A 81 8.60 7.66 3.54
CA ASP A 81 9.86 8.19 3.03
C ASP A 81 10.35 7.34 1.84
N HIS A 82 9.99 7.76 0.64
CA HIS A 82 10.32 7.04 -0.60
C HIS A 82 11.83 6.96 -0.89
N GLU A 83 12.64 7.92 -0.43
CA GLU A 83 14.09 7.90 -0.62
C GLU A 83 14.71 6.75 0.18
N SER A 84 14.32 6.62 1.44
CA SER A 84 14.80 5.54 2.32
C SER A 84 14.30 4.16 1.88
N LEU A 85 13.04 4.07 1.43
CA LEU A 85 12.40 2.80 1.03
C LEU A 85 12.95 2.23 -0.29
N THR A 86 13.43 3.08 -1.20
CA THR A 86 13.97 2.62 -2.48
C THR A 86 15.44 2.19 -2.40
N ALA A 87 16.15 2.66 -1.37
CA ALA A 87 17.56 2.35 -1.14
C ALA A 87 17.82 0.97 -0.51
N THR A 88 16.82 0.30 0.08
CA THR A 88 17.05 -0.81 1.03
C THR A 88 16.75 -2.24 0.55
N VAL A 89 16.33 -2.51 -0.69
CA VAL A 89 15.81 -3.85 -1.03
C VAL A 89 16.31 -4.39 -2.37
N GLY A 90 16.78 -5.64 -2.37
CA GLY A 90 16.97 -6.45 -3.57
C GLY A 90 15.62 -6.89 -4.13
N LEU A 91 15.46 -6.84 -5.46
CA LEU A 91 14.19 -7.03 -6.17
C LEU A 91 13.54 -8.40 -5.88
N ASP A 92 12.75 -8.50 -4.82
CA ASP A 92 11.74 -9.54 -4.65
C ASP A 92 10.37 -8.95 -5.03
N ALA A 93 10.00 -9.15 -6.28
CA ALA A 93 8.73 -8.70 -6.86
C ALA A 93 7.48 -9.35 -6.21
N HIS A 94 7.66 -10.33 -5.33
CA HIS A 94 6.60 -11.02 -4.62
C HIS A 94 6.56 -10.70 -3.12
N ALA A 95 7.56 -9.99 -2.59
CA ALA A 95 7.51 -9.46 -1.23
C ALA A 95 6.47 -8.33 -1.15
N MET A 96 5.62 -8.38 -0.12
CA MET A 96 4.64 -7.33 0.19
C MET A 96 5.19 -6.21 1.05
N ASP A 97 6.51 -6.09 1.13
CA ASP A 97 7.14 -4.95 1.74
C ASP A 97 6.89 -3.72 0.85
N PRO A 98 6.29 -2.63 1.36
CA PRO A 98 6.09 -1.40 0.59
C PRO A 98 7.35 -0.91 -0.13
N ALA A 99 8.54 -1.14 0.45
CA ALA A 99 9.81 -0.85 -0.21
C ALA A 99 10.00 -1.60 -1.53
N ALA A 100 9.69 -2.91 -1.58
CA ALA A 100 9.79 -3.73 -2.77
C ALA A 100 8.80 -3.30 -3.88
N VAL A 101 7.60 -2.87 -3.48
CA VAL A 101 6.60 -2.31 -4.41
C VAL A 101 7.10 -1.02 -5.04
N PHE A 102 7.62 -0.07 -4.23
CA PHE A 102 8.15 1.18 -4.75
C PHE A 102 9.41 0.99 -5.59
N ALA A 103 10.28 0.05 -5.22
CA ALA A 103 11.42 -0.33 -6.04
C ALA A 103 10.98 -0.89 -7.40
N SER A 104 9.94 -1.74 -7.43
CA SER A 104 9.38 -2.29 -8.67
C SER A 104 8.75 -1.20 -9.55
N LEU A 105 7.98 -0.28 -8.94
CA LEU A 105 7.40 0.88 -9.63
C LEU A 105 8.49 1.73 -10.30
N ASN A 106 9.56 2.05 -9.57
CA ASN A 106 10.68 2.83 -10.09
C ASN A 106 11.42 2.10 -11.22
N ALA A 107 11.63 0.78 -11.08
CA ALA A 107 12.27 -0.03 -12.11
C ALA A 107 11.46 -0.07 -13.42
N LEU A 108 10.14 0.10 -13.33
CA LEU A 108 9.23 0.19 -14.47
C LEU A 108 9.08 1.62 -15.01
N GLY A 109 9.80 2.59 -14.46
CA GLY A 109 9.80 3.99 -14.90
C GLY A 109 8.69 4.85 -14.31
N GLY A 110 7.96 4.34 -13.31
CA GLY A 110 7.01 5.13 -12.54
C GLY A 110 7.68 5.89 -11.39
N THR A 111 6.90 6.72 -10.73
CA THR A 111 7.32 7.45 -9.52
C THR A 111 6.27 7.27 -8.44
N PRO A 112 6.65 6.97 -7.19
CA PRO A 112 5.67 6.84 -6.12
C PRO A 112 4.91 8.16 -5.92
N PRO A 113 3.58 8.10 -5.78
CA PRO A 113 2.77 9.28 -5.46
C PRO A 113 2.97 9.67 -3.99
N TYR A 114 2.37 10.80 -3.58
CA TYR A 114 2.24 11.12 -2.17
C TYR A 114 1.59 9.96 -1.41
N THR A 115 2.30 9.38 -0.44
CA THR A 115 1.88 8.14 0.21
C THR A 115 1.73 8.30 1.72
N ILE A 116 0.56 7.93 2.23
CA ILE A 116 0.30 7.76 3.66
C ILE A 116 0.22 6.27 3.98
N VAL A 117 0.87 5.86 5.06
CA VAL A 117 0.77 4.52 5.63
C VAL A 117 -0.12 4.57 6.88
N ILE A 118 -1.05 3.62 6.99
CA ILE A 118 -1.91 3.38 8.15
C ILE A 118 -1.72 1.93 8.60
N GLY A 119 -1.29 1.72 9.84
CA GLY A 119 -1.03 0.38 10.35
C GLY A 119 -0.62 0.30 11.81
#